data_AF-A0A1H2UTI1-F1
#
_entry.id   AF-A0A1H2UTI1-F1
#
_cell.length_a   1.000
_cell.length_b   1.000
_cell.length_c   1.000
_cell.angle_alpha   90.00
_cell.angle_beta   90.00
_cell.angle_gamma   90.00
#
_symmetry.space_group_name_H-M   'P 1'
#
loop_
_entity.id
_entity.type
_entity.pdbx_description
1 polymer ?
#
loop_
_entity_poly.entity_id
_entity_poly.type
_entity_poly.pdbx_seq_one_letter_code
_entity_poly.pdbx_strand_id
1 'polypeptide(L)'
;MSDVLHKLVSLVLTGALIGLVGWLSVTVRKKKVAKAEAAAPAPVEDRSQALLRQAQQFDRSRDEMAAQGRLAEAMTHAHAAAQHWHELTQARPGRFQAEERAALKRLSELETAGHA
;
A
#
# COMPACT_ATOMS: atom_id res chain seq x y z
N MET A 1 55.37 -8.97 -28.20
CA MET A 1 54.19 -8.08 -28.27
C MET A 1 52.96 -8.66 -27.54
N SER A 2 53.15 -9.64 -26.64
CA SER A 2 52.10 -10.33 -25.87
C SER A 2 52.00 -9.84 -24.41
N ASP A 3 53.07 -9.24 -23.87
CA ASP A 3 53.15 -8.80 -22.47
C ASP A 3 52.26 -7.57 -22.17
N VAL A 4 52.28 -6.59 -23.08
CA VAL A 4 51.46 -5.36 -22.94
C VAL A 4 49.95 -5.69 -23.03
N LEU A 5 49.58 -6.63 -23.90
CA LEU A 5 48.21 -7.09 -24.04
C LEU A 5 47.74 -7.82 -22.76
N HIS A 6 48.61 -8.62 -22.13
CA HIS A 6 48.31 -9.32 -20.89
C HIS A 6 48.13 -8.38 -19.69
N LYS A 7 48.91 -7.29 -19.64
CA LYS A 7 48.78 -6.24 -18.60
C LYS A 7 47.49 -5.44 -18.75
N LEU A 8 47.10 -5.09 -19.98
CA LEU A 8 45.82 -4.41 -20.24
C LEU A 8 44.63 -5.29 -19.89
N VAL A 9 44.68 -6.58 -20.27
CA VAL A 9 43.63 -7.55 -19.91
C VAL A 9 43.56 -7.71 -18.39
N SER A 10 44.68 -7.80 -17.68
CA SER A 10 44.67 -7.89 -16.20
C SER A 10 44.11 -6.63 -15.54
N LEU A 11 44.41 -5.44 -16.06
CA LEU A 11 43.88 -4.17 -15.53
C LEU A 11 42.35 -4.10 -15.71
N VAL A 12 41.86 -4.46 -16.90
CA VAL A 12 40.42 -4.51 -17.20
C VAL A 12 39.74 -5.59 -16.36
N LEU A 13 40.35 -6.77 -16.21
CA LEU A 13 39.81 -7.87 -15.42
C LEU A 13 39.74 -7.50 -13.93
N THR A 14 40.74 -6.77 -13.42
CA THR A 14 40.74 -6.28 -12.03
C THR A 14 39.67 -5.21 -11.82
N GLY A 15 39.53 -4.26 -12.75
CA GLY A 15 38.45 -3.26 -12.70
C GLY A 15 37.06 -3.90 -12.81
N ALA A 16 36.91 -4.91 -13.68
CA ALA A 16 35.68 -5.67 -13.83
C ALA A 16 35.36 -6.48 -12.56
N LEU A 17 36.35 -7.10 -11.92
CA LEU A 17 36.18 -7.81 -10.64
C LEU A 17 35.79 -6.85 -9.51
N ILE A 18 36.40 -5.67 -9.42
CA ILE A 18 36.03 -4.66 -8.42
C ILE A 18 34.60 -4.16 -8.66
N GLY A 19 34.25 -3.87 -9.92
CA GLY A 19 32.89 -3.50 -10.31
C GLY A 19 31.87 -4.60 -10.02
N LEU A 20 32.22 -5.86 -10.30
CA LEU A 20 31.39 -7.03 -10.04
C LEU A 20 31.22 -7.25 -8.54
N VAL A 21 32.27 -7.15 -7.73
CA VAL A 21 32.20 -7.30 -6.26
C VAL A 21 31.43 -6.14 -5.63
N GLY A 22 31.55 -4.91 -6.16
CA GLY A 22 30.74 -3.77 -5.76
C GLY A 22 29.26 -3.97 -6.08
N TRP A 23 28.95 -4.42 -7.30
CA TRP A 23 27.58 -4.74 -7.73
C TRP A 23 26.99 -5.94 -6.98
N LEU A 24 27.77 -6.99 -6.75
CA LEU A 24 27.38 -8.16 -5.97
C LEU A 24 27.21 -7.79 -4.49
N SER A 25 28.03 -6.90 -3.93
CA SER A 25 27.85 -6.38 -2.58
C SER A 25 26.59 -5.52 -2.46
N VAL A 26 26.24 -4.69 -3.44
CA VAL A 26 25.01 -3.89 -3.43
C VAL A 26 23.77 -4.77 -3.58
N THR A 27 23.81 -5.79 -4.45
CA THR A 27 22.69 -6.73 -4.64
C THR A 27 22.52 -7.65 -3.42
N VAL A 28 23.61 -8.11 -2.81
CA VAL A 28 23.56 -8.90 -1.56
C VAL A 28 23.20 -8.02 -0.36
N ARG A 29 23.62 -6.74 -0.29
CA ARG A 29 23.11 -5.78 0.70
C ARG A 29 21.63 -5.53 0.50
N LYS A 30 21.12 -5.34 -0.72
CA LYS A 30 19.68 -5.25 -0.99
C LYS A 30 18.92 -6.51 -0.55
N LYS A 31 19.48 -7.70 -0.81
CA LYS A 31 18.89 -8.98 -0.35
C LYS A 31 18.98 -9.19 1.16
N LYS A 32 20.07 -8.75 1.80
CA LYS A 32 20.25 -8.83 3.26
C LYS A 32 19.49 -7.74 4.00
N VAL A 33 19.27 -6.57 3.41
CA VAL A 33 18.33 -5.55 3.90
C VAL A 33 16.91 -6.09 3.79
N ALA A 34 16.50 -6.69 2.66
CA ALA A 34 15.21 -7.39 2.57
C ALA A 34 15.06 -8.58 3.55
N LYS A 35 16.14 -9.29 3.90
CA LYS A 35 16.11 -10.42 4.85
C LYS A 35 16.30 -10.01 6.33
N ALA A 36 16.98 -8.90 6.58
CA ALA A 36 17.17 -8.32 7.92
C ALA A 36 16.03 -7.36 8.28
N GLU A 37 15.36 -6.72 7.31
CA GLU A 37 14.03 -6.09 7.45
C GLU A 37 12.91 -7.13 7.54
N ALA A 38 13.14 -8.37 7.11
CA ALA A 38 12.25 -9.49 7.42
C ALA A 38 12.50 -10.08 8.83
N ALA A 39 13.59 -9.68 9.50
CA ALA A 39 13.94 -10.11 10.87
C ALA A 39 13.82 -8.98 11.91
N ALA A 40 13.91 -7.73 11.49
CA ALA A 40 13.30 -6.62 12.20
C ALA A 40 11.78 -6.71 11.98
N PRO A 41 10.93 -6.45 12.98
CA PRO A 41 9.52 -6.25 12.70
C PRO A 41 9.44 -5.13 11.66
N ALA A 42 8.91 -5.45 10.46
CA ALA A 42 8.79 -4.51 9.35
C ALA A 42 8.32 -3.14 9.88
N PRO A 43 8.83 -2.01 9.34
CA PRO A 43 8.21 -0.72 9.60
C PRO A 43 6.72 -0.90 9.33
N VAL A 44 5.88 -0.66 10.34
CA VAL A 44 4.42 -0.85 10.29
C VAL A 44 3.84 0.27 9.43
N GLU A 45 4.21 0.29 8.17
CA GLU A 45 3.84 1.28 7.19
C GLU A 45 2.83 0.63 6.24
N ASP A 46 1.52 0.77 6.40
CA ASP A 46 0.70 1.05 7.57
C ASP A 46 -0.64 0.47 7.11
N ARG A 47 -1.01 -0.75 7.54
CA ARG A 47 -2.26 -1.40 7.08
C ARG A 47 -3.45 -0.45 7.21
N SER A 48 -3.40 0.42 8.22
CA SER A 48 -4.35 1.50 8.41
C SER A 48 -4.33 2.58 7.31
N GLN A 49 -3.19 2.94 6.71
CA GLN A 49 -3.19 3.87 5.57
C GLN A 49 -3.78 3.25 4.31
N ALA A 50 -3.56 1.95 4.07
CA ALA A 50 -4.20 1.25 2.96
C ALA A 50 -5.73 1.19 3.16
N LEU A 51 -6.18 0.83 4.35
CA LEU A 51 -7.60 0.83 4.73
C LEU A 51 -8.21 2.23 4.63
N LEU A 52 -7.48 3.28 5.03
CA LEU A 52 -7.93 4.67 4.92
C LEU A 52 -8.18 5.08 3.47
N ARG A 53 -7.23 4.75 2.58
CA ARG A 53 -7.40 5.02 1.14
C ARG A 53 -8.59 4.27 0.54
N GLN A 54 -8.80 3.02 0.95
CA GLN A 54 -9.93 2.22 0.48
C GLN A 54 -11.26 2.78 1.00
N ALA A 55 -11.37 3.10 2.29
CA ALA A 55 -12.57 3.69 2.87
C ALA A 55 -12.97 4.99 2.16
N GLN A 56 -12.01 5.90 1.95
CA GLN A 56 -12.25 7.16 1.21
C GLN A 56 -12.60 6.94 -0.26
N GLN A 57 -12.07 5.89 -0.89
CA GLN A 57 -12.45 5.54 -2.26
C GLN A 57 -13.90 5.05 -2.32
N PHE A 58 -14.32 4.20 -1.38
CA PHE A 58 -15.71 3.75 -1.31
C PHE A 58 -16.68 4.88 -1.01
N ASP A 59 -16.32 5.84 -0.15
CA ASP A 59 -17.13 7.03 0.10
C ASP A 59 -17.34 7.85 -1.19
N ARG A 60 -16.27 8.06 -1.98
CA ARG A 60 -16.37 8.77 -3.27
C ARG A 60 -17.22 8.00 -4.28
N SER A 61 -16.97 6.71 -4.44
CA SER A 61 -17.75 5.87 -5.36
C SER A 61 -19.22 5.79 -4.96
N ARG A 62 -19.54 5.75 -3.65
CA ARG A 62 -20.92 5.87 -3.16
C ARG A 62 -21.56 7.17 -3.64
N ASP A 63 -20.89 8.30 -3.40
CA ASP A 63 -21.43 9.61 -3.74
C ASP A 63 -21.63 9.77 -5.25
N GLU A 64 -20.70 9.25 -6.05
CA GLU A 64 -20.81 9.18 -7.52
C GLU A 64 -22.01 8.32 -7.97
N MET A 65 -22.21 7.14 -7.38
CA MET A 65 -23.33 6.26 -7.73
C MET A 65 -24.67 6.86 -7.29
N ALA A 66 -24.73 7.48 -6.11
CA ALA A 66 -25.92 8.16 -5.61
C ALA A 66 -26.29 9.34 -6.52
N ALA A 67 -25.30 10.12 -6.98
CA ALA A 67 -25.52 11.21 -7.93
C ALA A 67 -26.03 10.72 -9.30
N GLN A 68 -25.68 9.50 -9.70
CA GLN A 68 -26.19 8.84 -10.91
C GLN A 68 -27.56 8.17 -10.71
N GLY A 69 -28.16 8.23 -9.52
CA GLY A 69 -29.41 7.55 -9.19
C GLY A 69 -29.27 6.03 -9.02
N ARG A 70 -28.03 5.49 -8.99
CA ARG A 70 -27.73 4.06 -8.89
C ARG A 70 -27.70 3.63 -7.42
N LEU A 71 -28.86 3.68 -6.76
CA LEU A 71 -28.97 3.49 -5.30
C LEU A 71 -28.45 2.13 -4.81
N ALA A 72 -28.71 1.04 -5.53
CA ALA A 72 -28.24 -0.30 -5.12
C ALA A 72 -26.69 -0.40 -5.09
N GLU A 73 -26.02 0.26 -6.02
CA GLU A 73 -24.56 0.28 -6.11
C GLU A 73 -23.97 1.26 -5.10
N ALA A 74 -24.63 2.40 -4.89
CA ALA A 74 -24.30 3.32 -3.80
C ALA A 74 -24.39 2.62 -2.43
N MET A 75 -25.43 1.82 -2.18
CA MET A 75 -25.56 1.02 -0.96
C MET A 75 -24.41 0.01 -0.80
N THR A 76 -24.04 -0.70 -1.86
CA THR A 76 -22.92 -1.65 -1.84
C THR A 76 -21.61 -0.95 -1.44
N HIS A 77 -21.34 0.22 -2.02
CA HIS A 77 -20.17 1.03 -1.67
C HIS A 77 -20.25 1.62 -0.25
N ALA A 78 -21.44 2.02 0.21
CA ALA A 78 -21.64 2.51 1.57
C ALA A 78 -21.38 1.43 2.64
N HIS A 79 -21.82 0.19 2.40
CA HIS A 79 -21.48 -0.95 3.25
C HIS A 79 -19.97 -1.19 3.29
N ALA A 80 -19.31 -1.21 2.13
CA ALA A 80 -17.87 -1.38 2.06
C ALA A 80 -17.13 -0.26 2.81
N ALA A 81 -17.53 1.00 2.65
CA ALA A 81 -16.95 2.13 3.38
C ALA A 81 -17.09 1.94 4.91
N ALA A 82 -18.31 1.64 5.39
CA ALA A 82 -18.58 1.44 6.81
C ALA A 82 -17.72 0.31 7.41
N GLN A 83 -17.56 -0.80 6.68
CA GLN A 83 -16.71 -1.90 7.11
C GLN A 83 -15.23 -1.49 7.23
N HIS A 84 -14.70 -0.75 6.25
CA HIS A 84 -13.30 -0.31 6.28
C HIS A 84 -13.06 0.73 7.38
N TRP A 85 -14.01 1.62 7.63
CA TRP A 85 -13.95 2.54 8.78
C TRP A 85 -14.01 1.80 10.11
N HIS A 86 -14.83 0.75 10.23
CA HIS A 86 -14.84 -0.10 11.41
C HIS A 86 -13.49 -0.80 11.64
N GLU A 87 -12.91 -1.40 10.60
CA GLU A 87 -11.58 -2.03 10.68
C GLU A 87 -10.48 -1.02 11.06
N LEU A 88 -10.59 0.24 10.62
CA LEU A 88 -9.69 1.32 11.02
C LEU A 88 -9.84 1.69 12.50
N THR A 89 -11.07 1.80 13.01
CA THR A 89 -11.33 2.07 14.43
C THR A 89 -10.82 0.93 15.31
N GLN A 90 -10.96 -0.33 14.86
CA GLN A 90 -10.41 -1.49 15.57
C GLN A 90 -8.88 -1.49 15.58
N ALA A 91 -8.26 -1.15 14.45
CA ALA A 91 -6.80 -1.07 14.34
C ALA A 91 -6.22 0.11 15.15
N ARG A 92 -6.99 1.20 15.32
CA ARG A 92 -6.57 2.39 16.07
C ARG A 92 -7.72 2.92 16.96
N PRO A 93 -7.96 2.29 18.12
CA PRO A 93 -9.02 2.71 19.03
C PRO A 93 -8.87 4.18 19.43
N GLY A 94 -9.96 4.93 19.37
CA GLY A 94 -9.98 6.38 19.69
C GLY A 94 -9.62 7.29 18.51
N ARG A 95 -9.28 6.74 17.34
CA ARG A 95 -9.19 7.47 16.06
C ARG A 95 -10.32 7.00 15.15
N PHE A 96 -10.70 7.82 14.17
CA PHE A 96 -11.67 7.48 13.10
C PHE A 96 -13.12 7.16 13.53
N GLN A 97 -13.47 7.29 14.81
CA GLN A 97 -14.83 7.05 15.31
C GLN A 97 -15.87 8.02 14.73
N ALA A 98 -15.47 9.25 14.42
CA ALA A 98 -16.39 10.23 13.84
C ALA A 98 -16.72 9.85 12.37
N GLU A 99 -15.71 9.40 11.64
CA GLU A 99 -15.78 8.95 10.26
C GLU A 99 -16.58 7.65 10.14
N GLU A 100 -16.37 6.70 11.05
CA GLU A 100 -17.18 5.48 11.14
C GLU A 100 -18.66 5.80 11.37
N ARG A 101 -18.97 6.68 12.34
CA ARG A 101 -20.35 7.11 12.59
C ARG A 101 -20.96 7.83 11.39
N ALA A 102 -20.18 8.66 10.69
CA ALA A 102 -20.63 9.34 9.49
C ALA A 102 -20.93 8.34 8.36
N ALA A 103 -20.06 7.34 8.15
CA ALA A 103 -20.27 6.29 7.15
C ALA A 103 -21.52 5.45 7.45
N LEU A 104 -21.72 5.05 8.72
CA LEU A 104 -22.92 4.33 9.15
C LEU A 104 -24.20 5.17 8.99
N LYS A 105 -24.14 6.47 9.31
CA LYS A 105 -25.28 7.38 9.08
C LYS A 105 -25.66 7.44 7.61
N ARG A 106 -24.66 7.57 6.72
CA ARG A 106 -24.87 7.61 5.27
C ARG A 106 -25.42 6.30 4.72
N LEU A 107 -24.97 5.17 5.26
CA LEU A 107 -25.54 3.88 4.91
C LEU A 107 -27.03 3.81 5.29
N SER A 108 -27.37 4.21 6.52
CA SER A 108 -28.76 4.24 6.97
C SER A 108 -29.64 5.17 6.13
N GLU A 109 -29.13 6.34 5.75
CA GLU A 109 -29.84 7.27 4.84
C GLU A 109 -30.13 6.60 3.48
N LEU A 110 -29.16 5.88 2.91
CA LEU A 110 -29.35 5.14 1.65
C LEU A 110 -30.32 3.97 1.78
N GLU A 111 -30.27 3.23 2.90
CA GLU A 111 -31.24 2.18 3.19
C GLU A 111 -32.66 2.76 3.25
N THR A 112 -32.87 3.89 3.95
CA THR A 112 -34.19 4.52 4.00
C THR A 112 -34.65 5.02 2.63
N ALA A 113 -33.74 5.52 1.79
CA ALA A 113 -34.05 5.99 0.44
C ALA A 113 -34.35 4.84 -0.54
N GLY A 114 -33.76 3.66 -0.34
CA GLY A 114 -34.03 2.48 -1.18
C GLY A 114 -35.35 1.77 -0.86
N HIS A 115 -35.95 2.03 0.30
CA HIS A 115 -37.25 1.48 0.72
C HIS A 115 -38.44 2.42 0.46
N ALA A 116 -38.18 3.64 -0.02
CA ALA A 116 -39.18 4.66 -0.34
C ALA A 116 -39.57 4.63 -1.83
#